data_AF-A0AAW2H0Z4-F1
#
_entry.id   AF-A0AAW2H0Z4-F1
#
_cell.length_a   1.000
_cell.length_b   1.000
_cell.length_c   1.000
_cell.angle_alpha   90.00
_cell.angle_beta   90.00
_cell.angle_gamma   90.00
#
_symmetry.space_group_name_H-M   'P 1'
#
loop_
_entity.id
_entity.type
_entity.pdbx_description
1 polymer ?
#
loop_
_entity_poly.entity_id
_entity_poly.type
_entity_poly.pdbx_seq_one_letter_code
_entity_poly.pdbx_strand_id
1 'polypeptide(L)'
;MDEVDNAQIIVIADDVCRNAGIATTWINSNRFGIHAYKHVDKDSQDTKSQFAPCDAKVHFLRPEIILFSPILRKLVNESNGIFLSVQKLKSSSGDIRPELLKHSKQYRSILRACVENLQEILPKEPLSEEKTMLKHFLTIFYHVECAWHLTEILYVDTVPGDVVLPQLLEWISFHFPSRELAASKILSQKRIGADLENENYWDAVMGCAFHGELNLVCRLLALHSKADDSAFITADNIIRTMPVYNVYGGYSVNEFITRWKHWQMDLCSNLESNCFSFIDDNKEKDSNKTINNKKIIDRNLETLMKVR
;
A
#
# COMPACT_ATOMS: atom_id res chain seq x y z
N MET A 1 23.52 21.41 -4.70
CA MET A 1 22.89 20.78 -3.52
C MET A 1 23.58 19.44 -3.44
N ASP A 2 24.68 19.42 -2.71
CA ASP A 2 25.67 18.35 -2.78
C ASP A 2 25.09 17.08 -2.14
N GLU A 3 25.10 15.99 -2.88
CA GLU A 3 24.78 14.65 -2.36
C GLU A 3 25.78 14.34 -1.24
N VAL A 4 25.30 14.38 0.00
CA VAL A 4 26.07 13.90 1.15
C VAL A 4 26.18 12.39 0.98
N ASP A 5 27.35 11.95 0.54
CA ASP A 5 27.70 10.55 0.38
C ASP A 5 27.66 9.86 1.75
N ASN A 6 26.51 9.25 2.07
CA ASN A 6 26.31 8.44 3.27
C ASN A 6 26.98 7.07 3.08
N ALA A 7 28.27 7.05 2.77
CA ALA A 7 29.04 5.82 2.68
C ALA A 7 29.08 5.17 4.08
N GLN A 8 28.59 3.93 4.19
CA GLN A 8 28.65 3.17 5.43
C GLN A 8 30.12 2.86 5.76
N ILE A 9 30.66 3.50 6.79
CA ILE A 9 32.03 3.27 7.25
C ILE A 9 32.02 2.10 8.24
N ILE A 10 32.67 1.00 7.88
CA ILE A 10 32.85 -0.16 8.76
C ILE A 10 34.27 -0.12 9.32
N VAL A 11 34.39 -0.01 10.65
CA VAL A 11 35.68 0.02 11.34
C VAL A 11 36.12 -1.41 11.66
N ILE A 12 37.31 -1.79 11.21
CA ILE A 12 37.94 -3.07 11.55
C ILE A 12 38.77 -2.88 12.81
N ALA A 13 38.23 -3.31 13.95
CA ALA A 13 38.89 -3.22 15.25
C ALA A 13 39.94 -4.35 15.41
N ASP A 14 41.08 -4.20 14.73
CA ASP A 14 42.21 -5.12 14.78
C ASP A 14 43.51 -4.35 14.97
N ASP A 15 44.14 -4.55 16.13
CA ASP A 15 45.37 -3.84 16.53
C ASP A 15 46.55 -4.17 15.62
N VAL A 16 46.61 -5.39 15.08
CA VAL A 16 47.68 -5.80 14.15
C VAL A 16 47.45 -5.11 12.81
N CYS A 17 46.22 -5.06 12.30
CA CYS A 17 45.88 -4.31 11.10
C CYS A 17 46.12 -2.80 11.25
N ARG A 18 45.84 -2.24 12.43
CA ARG A 18 46.09 -0.83 12.75
C ARG A 18 47.58 -0.48 12.72
N ASN A 19 48.42 -1.36 13.26
CA ASN A 19 49.86 -1.11 13.40
C ASN A 19 50.67 -1.51 12.15
N ALA A 20 50.27 -2.58 11.46
CA ALA A 20 50.96 -3.10 10.27
C ALA A 20 50.47 -2.48 8.96
N GLY A 21 49.29 -1.85 8.97
CA GLY A 21 48.53 -1.51 7.77
C GLY A 21 47.63 -2.66 7.33
N ILE A 22 46.81 -2.39 6.31
CA ILE A 22 45.79 -3.31 5.81
C ILE A 22 46.13 -3.76 4.39
N ALA A 23 46.02 -5.06 4.14
CA ALA A 23 45.98 -5.63 2.81
C ALA A 23 44.58 -6.20 2.54
N THR A 24 44.14 -6.08 1.30
CA THR A 24 42.85 -6.63 0.85
C THR A 24 43.08 -7.54 -0.34
N THR A 25 42.47 -8.72 -0.33
CA THR A 25 42.51 -9.67 -1.45
C THR A 25 41.11 -10.10 -1.83
N TRP A 26 40.88 -10.26 -3.13
CA TRP A 26 39.65 -10.88 -3.62
C TRP A 26 39.72 -12.38 -3.34
N ILE A 27 38.75 -12.88 -2.59
CA ILE A 27 38.62 -14.32 -2.36
C ILE A 27 37.73 -14.92 -3.44
N ASN A 28 36.61 -14.25 -3.73
CA ASN A 28 35.72 -14.56 -4.85
C ASN A 28 35.00 -13.29 -5.32
N SER A 29 34.15 -13.41 -6.34
CA SER A 29 33.46 -12.26 -6.98
C SER A 29 32.71 -11.34 -6.03
N ASN A 30 32.33 -11.82 -4.84
CA ASN A 30 31.53 -11.06 -3.88
C ASN A 30 32.16 -11.03 -2.48
N ARG A 31 33.44 -11.40 -2.29
CA ARG A 31 34.06 -11.39 -0.95
C ARG A 31 35.49 -10.87 -0.99
N PHE A 32 35.77 -9.98 -0.06
CA PHE A 32 37.10 -9.45 0.21
C PHE A 32 37.63 -10.04 1.51
N GLY A 33 38.86 -10.51 1.48
CA GLY A 33 39.62 -10.87 2.67
C GLY A 33 40.47 -9.68 3.06
N ILE A 34 40.34 -9.22 4.29
CA ILE A 34 41.07 -8.10 4.85
C ILE A 34 41.96 -8.62 5.96
N HIS A 35 43.26 -8.37 5.87
CA HIS A 35 44.24 -8.87 6.83
C HIS A 35 45.37 -7.86 7.03
N ALA A 36 46.16 -8.07 8.09
CA ALA A 36 47.32 -7.24 8.35
C ALA A 36 48.31 -7.31 7.18
N TYR A 37 48.80 -6.14 6.77
CA TYR A 37 49.78 -6.02 5.71
C TYR A 37 51.14 -6.54 6.18
N LYS A 38 51.80 -7.32 5.32
CA LYS A 38 53.22 -7.65 5.45
C LYS A 38 53.85 -7.49 4.08
N HIS A 39 54.79 -6.57 3.95
CA HIS A 39 55.62 -6.48 2.76
C HIS A 39 56.54 -7.70 2.71
N VAL A 40 56.44 -8.49 1.65
CA VAL A 40 57.34 -9.61 1.37
C VAL A 40 57.82 -9.46 -0.07
N ASP A 41 59.12 -9.34 -0.24
CA ASP A 41 59.81 -9.30 -1.53
C ASP A 41 60.69 -10.55 -1.70
N LYS A 42 61.41 -10.61 -2.83
CA LYS A 42 62.30 -11.74 -3.17
C LYS A 42 63.52 -11.86 -2.23
N ASP A 43 63.87 -10.78 -1.53
CA ASP A 43 65.04 -10.68 -0.65
C ASP A 43 64.66 -10.88 0.83
N SER A 44 63.36 -11.04 1.09
CA SER A 44 62.79 -11.22 2.42
C SER A 44 63.14 -12.61 2.98
N GLN A 45 63.87 -12.62 4.10
CA GLN A 45 64.20 -13.85 4.82
C GLN A 45 63.01 -14.36 5.65
N ASP A 46 62.87 -15.68 5.73
CA ASP A 46 61.84 -16.32 6.55
C ASP A 46 62.14 -16.14 8.05
N THR A 47 61.61 -15.05 8.59
CA THR A 47 61.82 -14.60 9.96
C THR A 47 60.47 -14.29 10.60
N LYS A 48 60.38 -14.50 11.92
CA LYS A 48 59.19 -14.15 12.70
C LYS A 48 58.88 -12.67 12.52
N SER A 49 57.61 -12.34 12.29
CA SER A 49 57.21 -10.95 12.12
C SER A 49 57.46 -10.14 13.40
N GLN A 50 57.67 -8.83 13.24
CA GLN A 50 57.79 -7.89 14.36
C GLN A 50 56.53 -7.83 15.27
N PHE A 51 55.42 -8.37 14.78
CA PHE A 51 54.16 -8.46 15.52
C PHE A 51 53.98 -9.82 16.20
N ALA A 52 54.86 -10.80 15.97
CA ALA A 52 54.76 -12.11 16.58
C ALA A 52 55.27 -12.10 18.04
N PRO A 53 54.62 -12.85 18.96
CA PRO A 53 53.40 -13.63 18.76
C PRO A 53 52.15 -12.75 18.71
N CYS A 54 51.35 -12.87 17.65
CA CYS A 54 50.04 -12.23 17.51
C CYS A 54 48.99 -13.24 17.07
N ASP A 55 47.74 -12.99 17.44
CA ASP A 55 46.58 -13.70 16.90
C ASP A 55 46.24 -13.13 15.52
N ALA A 56 46.71 -13.79 14.46
CA ALA A 56 46.51 -13.33 13.09
C ALA A 56 45.06 -13.58 12.64
N LYS A 57 44.32 -12.51 12.37
CA LYS A 57 42.93 -12.55 11.94
C LYS A 57 42.80 -12.17 10.46
N VAL A 58 41.80 -12.78 9.81
CA VAL A 58 41.35 -12.41 8.47
C VAL A 58 39.88 -12.04 8.58
N HIS A 59 39.56 -10.79 8.23
CA HIS A 59 38.20 -10.26 8.25
C HIS A 59 37.58 -10.40 6.86
N PHE A 60 36.37 -10.95 6.78
CA PHE A 60 35.67 -11.11 5.51
C PHE A 60 34.65 -9.99 5.33
N LEU A 61 34.84 -9.17 4.30
CA LEU A 61 33.87 -8.16 3.89
C LEU A 61 33.08 -8.68 2.67
N ARG A 62 31.76 -8.50 2.70
CA ARG A 62 30.85 -8.91 1.63
C ARG A 62 29.81 -7.81 1.42
N PRO A 63 29.57 -7.34 0.19
CA PRO A 63 28.45 -6.45 -0.08
C PRO A 63 27.14 -7.18 0.24
N GLU A 64 26.19 -6.45 0.79
CA GLU A 64 24.87 -6.99 1.03
C GLU A 64 24.16 -7.22 -0.32
N ILE A 65 24.06 -8.49 -0.72
CA ILE A 65 23.38 -8.86 -1.96
C ILE A 65 22.02 -9.45 -1.61
N ILE A 66 20.98 -8.75 -2.05
CA ILE A 66 19.56 -9.09 -1.88
C ILE A 66 19.27 -10.56 -2.28
N LEU A 67 19.92 -11.05 -3.34
CA LEU A 67 19.79 -12.43 -3.85
C LEU A 67 20.35 -13.52 -2.92
N PHE A 68 21.04 -13.16 -1.82
CA PHE A 68 21.40 -14.14 -0.81
C PHE A 68 20.20 -14.61 0.01
N SER A 69 19.14 -13.80 0.12
CA SER A 69 17.88 -14.24 0.71
C SER A 69 17.18 -15.26 -0.19
N PRO A 70 16.84 -16.47 0.31
CA PRO A 70 16.15 -17.50 -0.47
C PRO A 70 14.82 -17.02 -1.05
N ILE A 71 14.06 -16.21 -0.30
CA ILE A 71 12.76 -15.67 -0.73
C ILE A 71 12.94 -14.70 -1.89
N LEU A 72 13.91 -13.80 -1.78
CA LEU A 72 14.19 -12.80 -2.81
C LEU A 72 14.77 -13.45 -4.08
N ARG A 73 15.59 -14.48 -3.90
CA ARG A 73 16.07 -15.31 -5.02
C ARG A 73 14.93 -16.03 -5.73
N LYS A 74 13.96 -16.56 -4.97
CA LYS A 74 12.77 -17.22 -5.53
C LYS A 74 11.95 -16.26 -6.38
N LEU A 75 11.69 -15.04 -5.89
CA LEU A 75 11.04 -13.97 -6.65
C LEU A 75 11.73 -13.73 -8.01
N VAL A 76 13.06 -13.58 -8.00
CA VAL A 76 13.83 -13.36 -9.25
C VAL A 76 13.77 -14.56 -10.18
N ASN A 77 13.90 -15.77 -9.66
CA ASN A 77 13.86 -16.98 -10.48
C ASN A 77 12.48 -17.19 -11.14
N GLU A 78 11.39 -17.00 -10.40
CA GLU A 78 10.03 -17.14 -10.94
C GLU A 78 9.71 -16.04 -11.96
N SER A 79 10.07 -14.79 -11.64
CA SER A 79 9.85 -13.63 -12.52
C SER A 79 10.65 -13.71 -13.83
N ASN A 80 11.84 -14.35 -13.81
CA ASN A 80 12.66 -14.56 -15.01
C ASN A 80 11.96 -15.47 -16.04
N GLY A 81 11.19 -16.48 -15.60
CA GLY A 81 10.42 -17.33 -16.51
C GLY A 81 9.38 -16.53 -17.29
N ILE A 82 8.68 -15.62 -16.61
CA ILE A 82 7.71 -14.72 -17.24
C ILE A 82 8.42 -13.76 -18.19
N PHE A 83 9.59 -13.21 -17.79
CA PHE A 83 10.38 -12.30 -18.63
C PHE A 83 10.75 -12.93 -19.97
N LEU A 84 11.30 -14.14 -19.94
CA LEU A 84 11.66 -14.89 -21.15
C LEU A 84 10.44 -15.21 -22.02
N SER A 85 9.26 -15.36 -21.41
CA SER A 85 8.01 -15.60 -22.12
C SER A 85 7.52 -14.33 -22.81
N VAL A 86 7.55 -13.18 -22.12
CA VAL A 86 7.24 -11.86 -22.70
C VAL A 86 8.19 -11.52 -23.85
N GLN A 87 9.49 -11.83 -23.74
CA GLN A 87 10.45 -11.58 -24.83
C GLN A 87 10.08 -12.28 -26.14
N LYS A 88 9.37 -13.42 -26.08
CA LYS A 88 8.91 -14.18 -27.26
C LYS A 88 7.65 -13.60 -27.90
N LEU A 89 6.91 -12.73 -27.20
CA LEU A 89 5.68 -12.10 -27.73
C LEU A 89 5.95 -11.09 -28.86
N LYS A 90 7.20 -10.62 -29.03
CA LYS A 90 7.57 -9.65 -30.07
C LYS A 90 7.43 -10.16 -31.51
N SER A 91 7.10 -11.44 -31.70
CA SER A 91 7.11 -12.11 -33.00
C SER A 91 5.71 -12.44 -33.56
N SER A 92 4.62 -12.06 -32.89
CA SER A 92 3.24 -12.37 -33.34
C SER A 92 2.55 -11.16 -33.99
N SER A 93 1.86 -11.40 -35.10
CA SER A 93 1.17 -10.38 -35.93
C SER A 93 -0.22 -9.98 -35.42
N GLY A 94 -0.52 -10.18 -34.14
CA GLY A 94 -1.83 -9.93 -33.52
C GLY A 94 -1.77 -8.93 -32.37
N ASP A 95 -2.95 -8.59 -31.81
CA ASP A 95 -3.01 -7.79 -30.59
C ASP A 95 -2.35 -8.55 -29.43
N ILE A 96 -1.25 -7.99 -28.92
CA ILE A 96 -0.47 -8.58 -27.83
C ILE A 96 -1.06 -8.28 -26.45
N ARG A 97 -2.04 -7.38 -26.34
CA ARG A 97 -2.58 -6.90 -25.06
C ARG A 97 -3.15 -8.01 -24.17
N PRO A 98 -3.94 -8.98 -24.67
CA PRO A 98 -4.48 -10.05 -23.82
C PRO A 98 -3.37 -10.94 -23.22
N GLU A 99 -2.34 -11.25 -24.01
CA GLU A 99 -1.18 -11.99 -23.53
C GLU A 99 -0.35 -11.14 -22.56
N LEU A 100 -0.16 -9.85 -22.84
CA LEU A 100 0.55 -8.94 -21.94
C LEU A 100 -0.17 -8.84 -20.57
N LEU A 101 -1.51 -8.73 -20.57
CA LEU A 101 -2.32 -8.72 -19.37
C LEU A 101 -2.16 -10.01 -18.57
N LYS A 102 -2.14 -11.17 -19.24
CA LYS A 102 -1.89 -12.46 -18.61
C LYS A 102 -0.51 -12.51 -17.93
N HIS A 103 0.54 -12.05 -18.61
CA HIS A 103 1.89 -12.01 -18.04
C HIS A 103 2.00 -10.99 -16.90
N SER A 104 1.34 -9.84 -17.01
CA SER A 104 1.25 -8.83 -15.94
C SER A 104 0.61 -9.41 -14.67
N LYS A 105 -0.52 -10.12 -14.80
CA LYS A 105 -1.17 -10.82 -13.68
C LYS A 105 -0.25 -11.87 -13.06
N GLN A 106 0.51 -12.61 -13.86
CA GLN A 106 1.49 -13.57 -13.36
C GLN A 106 2.62 -12.89 -12.56
N TYR A 107 3.17 -11.78 -13.05
CA TYR A 107 4.16 -11.00 -12.28
C TYR A 107 3.60 -10.53 -10.94
N ARG A 108 2.38 -10.00 -10.94
CA ARG A 108 1.70 -9.56 -9.73
C ARG A 108 1.46 -10.70 -8.74
N SER A 109 1.04 -11.88 -9.22
CA SER A 109 0.89 -13.07 -8.37
C SER A 109 2.20 -13.53 -7.75
N ILE A 110 3.32 -13.49 -8.48
CA ILE A 110 4.65 -13.81 -7.94
C ILE A 110 5.06 -12.79 -6.87
N LEU A 111 4.84 -11.49 -7.12
CA LEU A 111 5.09 -10.43 -6.13
C LEU A 111 4.25 -10.64 -4.86
N ARG A 112 2.95 -10.93 -5.02
CA ARG A 112 2.05 -11.21 -3.90
C ARG A 112 2.53 -12.41 -3.08
N ALA A 113 2.86 -13.52 -3.73
CA ALA A 113 3.41 -14.68 -3.04
C ALA A 113 4.72 -14.34 -2.30
N CYS A 114 5.58 -13.49 -2.86
CA CYS A 114 6.77 -13.02 -2.17
C CYS A 114 6.44 -12.19 -0.92
N VAL A 115 5.48 -11.26 -1.02
CA VAL A 115 4.98 -10.44 0.10
C VAL A 115 4.42 -11.32 1.22
N GLU A 116 3.60 -12.31 0.89
CA GLU A 116 3.01 -13.26 1.86
C GLU A 116 4.10 -14.09 2.55
N ASN A 117 5.05 -14.63 1.79
CA ASN A 117 6.18 -15.39 2.35
C ASN A 117 7.04 -14.52 3.30
N LEU A 118 7.30 -13.25 2.94
CA LEU A 118 8.03 -12.31 3.80
C LEU A 118 7.27 -12.00 5.09
N GLN A 119 5.95 -11.90 5.04
CA GLN A 119 5.11 -11.70 6.22
C GLN A 119 5.14 -12.91 7.16
N GLU A 120 5.10 -14.13 6.60
CA GLU A 120 5.09 -15.38 7.39
C GLU A 120 6.38 -15.58 8.18
N ILE A 121 7.54 -15.30 7.56
CA ILE A 121 8.85 -15.48 8.20
C ILE A 121 9.24 -14.33 9.12
N LEU A 122 8.46 -13.24 9.14
CA LEU A 122 8.85 -12.05 9.89
C LEU A 122 8.92 -12.38 11.40
N PRO A 123 10.09 -12.23 12.04
CA PRO A 123 10.24 -12.63 13.44
C PRO A 123 9.27 -11.88 14.35
N LYS A 124 8.61 -12.58 15.27
CA LYS A 124 7.72 -11.95 16.27
C LYS A 124 8.52 -11.09 17.27
N GLU A 125 9.76 -11.48 17.56
CA GLU A 125 10.64 -10.77 18.50
C GLU A 125 11.15 -9.43 17.96
N PRO A 126 11.33 -8.41 18.82
CA PRO A 126 11.32 -7.02 18.38
C PRO A 126 12.61 -6.49 17.72
N LEU A 127 13.77 -7.13 17.86
CA LEU A 127 15.06 -6.44 17.66
C LEU A 127 16.13 -7.29 16.97
N SER A 128 16.03 -7.46 15.65
CA SER A 128 17.14 -7.95 14.81
C SER A 128 17.28 -7.05 13.58
N GLU A 129 18.51 -6.75 13.17
CA GLU A 129 18.82 -6.02 11.92
C GLU A 129 18.18 -6.72 10.70
N GLU A 130 18.15 -8.05 10.70
CA GLU A 130 17.50 -8.87 9.69
C GLU A 130 15.99 -8.60 9.63
N LYS A 131 15.33 -8.43 10.78
CA LYS A 131 13.90 -8.10 10.83
C LYS A 131 13.62 -6.74 10.20
N THR A 132 14.47 -5.73 10.46
CA THR A 132 14.33 -4.40 9.87
C THR A 132 14.48 -4.46 8.35
N MET A 133 15.49 -5.18 7.86
CA MET A 133 15.70 -5.40 6.43
C MET A 133 14.51 -6.10 5.77
N LEU A 134 13.99 -7.18 6.36
CA LEU A 134 12.81 -7.89 5.85
C LEU A 134 11.56 -7.00 5.83
N LYS A 135 11.35 -6.16 6.84
CA LYS A 135 10.26 -5.16 6.83
C LYS A 135 10.40 -4.17 5.69
N HIS A 136 11.61 -3.67 5.43
CA HIS A 136 11.84 -2.77 4.29
C HIS A 136 11.48 -3.44 2.97
N PHE A 137 11.91 -4.69 2.74
CA PHE A 137 11.54 -5.42 1.53
C PHE A 137 10.04 -5.67 1.42
N LEU A 138 9.40 -6.04 2.52
CA LEU A 138 7.95 -6.21 2.56
C LEU A 138 7.22 -4.94 2.14
N THR A 139 7.59 -3.79 2.71
CA THR A 139 7.01 -2.50 2.36
C THR A 139 7.27 -2.13 0.90
N ILE A 140 8.51 -2.32 0.41
CA ILE A 140 8.87 -2.01 -0.97
C ILE A 140 8.05 -2.88 -1.94
N PHE A 141 8.02 -4.20 -1.78
CA PHE A 141 7.31 -5.07 -2.72
C PHE A 141 5.80 -4.89 -2.67
N TYR A 142 5.24 -4.61 -1.51
CA TYR A 142 3.84 -4.25 -1.40
C TYR A 142 3.52 -2.99 -2.22
N HIS A 143 4.34 -1.93 -2.10
CA HIS A 143 4.16 -0.71 -2.90
C HIS A 143 4.38 -0.96 -4.41
N VAL A 144 5.35 -1.80 -4.77
CA VAL A 144 5.57 -2.20 -6.17
C VAL A 144 4.34 -2.94 -6.70
N GLU A 145 3.78 -3.89 -5.96
CA GLU A 145 2.56 -4.61 -6.33
C GLU A 145 1.36 -3.66 -6.49
N CYS A 146 1.23 -2.71 -5.57
CA CYS A 146 0.18 -1.68 -5.58
C CYS A 146 0.24 -0.81 -6.85
N ALA A 147 1.41 -0.24 -7.12
CA ALA A 147 1.66 0.55 -8.31
C ALA A 147 1.49 -0.27 -9.59
N TRP A 148 2.01 -1.51 -9.62
CA TRP A 148 1.89 -2.41 -10.76
C TRP A 148 0.42 -2.69 -11.08
N HIS A 149 -0.39 -3.05 -10.08
CA HIS A 149 -1.82 -3.30 -10.27
C HIS A 149 -2.55 -2.08 -10.84
N LEU A 150 -2.18 -0.86 -10.40
CA LEU A 150 -2.76 0.36 -10.94
C LEU A 150 -2.36 0.57 -12.41
N THR A 151 -1.08 0.38 -12.74
CA THR A 151 -0.63 0.50 -14.14
C THR A 151 -1.21 -0.59 -15.05
N GLU A 152 -1.47 -1.78 -14.52
CA GLU A 152 -2.16 -2.87 -15.21
C GLU A 152 -3.57 -2.41 -15.64
N ILE A 153 -4.33 -1.81 -14.72
CA ILE A 153 -5.67 -1.27 -14.99
C ILE A 153 -5.62 -0.12 -16.01
N LEU A 154 -4.68 0.82 -15.87
CA LEU A 154 -4.67 2.05 -16.66
C LEU A 154 -4.11 1.88 -18.07
N TYR A 155 -3.18 0.94 -18.29
CA TYR A 155 -2.41 0.87 -19.54
C TYR A 155 -2.45 -0.49 -20.24
N VAL A 156 -2.68 -1.57 -19.49
CA VAL A 156 -2.57 -2.94 -20.02
C VAL A 156 -3.94 -3.55 -20.25
N ASP A 157 -4.86 -3.41 -19.30
CA ASP A 157 -6.22 -3.93 -19.42
C ASP A 157 -7.02 -3.12 -20.45
N THR A 158 -7.75 -3.84 -21.30
CA THR A 158 -8.64 -3.25 -22.30
C THR A 158 -10.05 -3.30 -21.77
N VAL A 159 -10.46 -2.23 -21.08
CA VAL A 159 -11.80 -2.14 -20.50
C VAL A 159 -12.79 -1.68 -21.58
N PRO A 160 -13.89 -2.40 -21.82
CA PRO A 160 -14.90 -1.95 -22.78
C PRO A 160 -15.44 -0.56 -22.43
N GLY A 161 -15.36 0.36 -23.39
CA GLY A 161 -15.80 1.75 -23.22
C GLY A 161 -14.86 2.60 -22.37
N ASP A 162 -13.64 2.13 -22.06
CA ASP A 162 -12.61 2.81 -21.27
C ASP A 162 -13.08 3.25 -19.87
N VAL A 163 -14.13 2.60 -19.34
CA VAL A 163 -14.68 2.92 -18.02
C VAL A 163 -13.93 2.16 -16.92
N VAL A 164 -12.83 2.74 -16.45
CA VAL A 164 -11.94 2.12 -15.45
C VAL A 164 -12.43 2.24 -14.01
N LEU A 165 -13.42 3.09 -13.73
CA LEU A 165 -13.86 3.39 -12.35
C LEU A 165 -14.18 2.15 -11.50
N PRO A 166 -14.94 1.14 -11.98
CA PRO A 166 -15.20 -0.06 -11.19
C PRO A 166 -13.92 -0.82 -10.80
N GLN A 167 -12.95 -0.91 -11.71
CA GLN A 167 -11.66 -1.56 -11.44
C GLN A 167 -10.81 -0.75 -10.46
N LEU A 168 -10.87 0.59 -10.53
CA LEU A 168 -10.19 1.45 -9.58
C LEU A 168 -10.78 1.34 -8.17
N LEU A 169 -12.09 1.23 -8.03
CA LEU A 169 -12.73 1.00 -6.73
C LEU A 169 -12.30 -0.35 -6.14
N GLU A 170 -12.31 -1.42 -6.95
CA GLU A 170 -11.78 -2.73 -6.53
C GLU A 170 -10.30 -2.65 -6.14
N TRP A 171 -9.49 -1.89 -6.88
CA TRP A 171 -8.07 -1.66 -6.57
C TRP A 171 -7.89 -0.96 -5.20
N ILE A 172 -8.69 0.07 -4.91
CA ILE A 172 -8.65 0.77 -3.61
C ILE A 172 -9.04 -0.20 -2.49
N SER A 173 -10.14 -0.94 -2.63
CA SER A 173 -10.59 -1.90 -1.62
C SER A 173 -9.57 -3.00 -1.36
N PHE A 174 -8.91 -3.49 -2.40
CA PHE A 174 -7.90 -4.53 -2.30
C PHE A 174 -6.62 -4.07 -1.59
N HIS A 175 -6.14 -2.86 -1.89
CA HIS A 175 -4.89 -2.34 -1.30
C HIS A 175 -5.11 -1.58 0.01
N PHE A 176 -6.29 -1.03 0.28
CA PHE A 176 -6.53 -0.22 1.47
C PHE A 176 -7.68 -0.73 2.36
N PRO A 177 -7.79 -2.03 2.68
CA PRO A 177 -8.98 -2.63 3.31
C PRO A 177 -9.28 -2.11 4.73
N SER A 178 -8.36 -1.38 5.35
CA SER A 178 -8.48 -0.85 6.73
C SER A 178 -9.79 -0.11 7.01
N ARG A 179 -10.31 0.65 6.04
CA ARG A 179 -11.54 1.45 6.18
C ARG A 179 -12.78 0.56 6.21
N GLU A 180 -12.87 -0.40 5.31
CA GLU A 180 -13.97 -1.38 5.25
C GLU A 180 -13.95 -2.34 6.46
N LEU A 181 -12.75 -2.70 6.95
CA LEU A 181 -12.60 -3.49 8.18
C LEU A 181 -13.07 -2.70 9.42
N ALA A 182 -12.74 -1.41 9.50
CA ALA A 182 -13.22 -0.55 10.58
C ALA A 182 -14.75 -0.42 10.55
N ALA A 183 -15.33 -0.20 9.37
CA ALA A 183 -16.78 -0.18 9.17
C ALA A 183 -17.43 -1.52 9.58
N SER A 184 -16.87 -2.65 9.15
CA SER A 184 -17.38 -3.98 9.49
C SER A 184 -17.36 -4.24 11.00
N LYS A 185 -16.32 -3.76 11.71
CA LYS A 185 -16.23 -3.86 13.17
C LYS A 185 -17.34 -3.06 13.85
N ILE A 186 -17.61 -1.83 13.41
CA ILE A 186 -18.71 -1.00 13.94
C ILE A 186 -20.06 -1.69 13.69
N LEU A 187 -20.31 -2.13 12.45
CA LEU A 187 -21.55 -2.82 12.07
C LEU A 187 -21.80 -4.11 12.85
N SER A 188 -20.73 -4.81 13.27
CA SER A 188 -20.84 -6.04 14.06
C SER A 188 -21.43 -5.83 15.45
N GLN A 189 -21.31 -4.61 16.01
CA GLN A 189 -21.85 -4.27 17.32
C GLN A 189 -23.40 -4.21 17.29
N LYS A 190 -23.99 -3.90 16.13
CA LYS A 190 -25.45 -3.81 15.90
C LYS A 190 -26.19 -2.94 16.92
N ARG A 191 -25.55 -1.86 17.37
CA ARG A 191 -26.13 -0.90 18.33
C ARG A 191 -26.48 0.40 17.62
N ILE A 192 -27.66 0.93 17.94
CA ILE A 192 -28.05 2.30 17.55
C ILE A 192 -27.25 3.28 18.41
N GLY A 193 -26.81 4.39 17.81
CA GLY A 193 -25.92 5.36 18.46
C GLY A 193 -24.44 5.00 18.30
N ALA A 194 -24.07 4.31 17.21
CA ALA A 194 -22.70 3.90 16.95
C ALA A 194 -21.71 5.08 16.85
N ASP A 195 -22.21 6.27 16.48
CA ASP A 195 -21.49 7.54 16.45
C ASP A 195 -21.05 8.02 17.85
N LEU A 196 -21.79 7.64 18.90
CA LEU A 196 -21.49 8.01 20.28
C LEU A 196 -20.47 7.07 20.93
N GLU A 197 -20.43 5.81 20.49
CA GLU A 197 -19.55 4.77 21.05
C GLU A 197 -18.19 4.67 20.30
N ASN A 198 -18.12 5.11 19.04
CA ASN A 198 -16.92 4.94 18.21
C ASN A 198 -16.39 6.31 17.74
N GLU A 199 -15.23 6.72 18.26
CA GLU A 199 -14.59 8.00 17.90
C GLU A 199 -14.28 8.13 16.41
N ASN A 200 -14.00 7.02 15.74
CA ASN A 200 -13.66 6.95 14.32
C ASN A 200 -14.87 6.62 13.42
N TYR A 201 -16.10 6.76 13.92
CA TYR A 201 -17.32 6.45 13.17
C TYR A 201 -17.37 7.19 11.82
N TRP A 202 -17.21 8.51 11.82
CA TRP A 202 -17.26 9.31 10.60
C TRP A 202 -16.09 9.05 9.66
N ASP A 203 -14.90 8.74 10.19
CA ASP A 203 -13.76 8.32 9.36
C ASP A 203 -14.04 7.00 8.63
N ALA A 204 -14.76 6.08 9.27
CA ALA A 204 -15.19 4.83 8.65
C ALA A 204 -16.29 5.07 7.60
N VAL A 205 -17.28 5.91 7.90
CA VAL A 205 -18.34 6.29 6.95
C VAL A 205 -17.74 6.95 5.70
N MET A 206 -16.89 7.95 5.88
CA MET A 206 -16.21 8.66 4.79
C MET A 206 -15.26 7.73 4.03
N GLY A 207 -14.51 6.88 4.73
CA GLY A 207 -13.64 5.89 4.10
C GLY A 207 -14.40 4.95 3.16
N CYS A 208 -15.52 4.38 3.62
CA CYS A 208 -16.39 3.56 2.78
C CYS A 208 -16.98 4.34 1.61
N ALA A 209 -17.30 5.62 1.80
CA ALA A 209 -17.73 6.47 0.70
C ALA A 209 -16.61 6.65 -0.35
N PHE A 210 -15.39 7.00 0.04
CA PHE A 210 -14.29 7.11 -0.94
C PHE A 210 -14.00 5.79 -1.66
N HIS A 211 -14.24 4.65 -1.00
CA HIS A 211 -14.06 3.32 -1.59
C HIS A 211 -15.21 2.88 -2.52
N GLY A 212 -16.29 3.64 -2.64
CA GLY A 212 -17.45 3.22 -3.44
C GLY A 212 -18.39 2.24 -2.72
N GLU A 213 -18.12 1.90 -1.45
CA GLU A 213 -18.90 0.96 -0.64
C GLU A 213 -20.18 1.60 -0.06
N LEU A 214 -21.06 2.07 -0.95
CA LEU A 214 -22.30 2.76 -0.58
C LEU A 214 -23.22 1.93 0.31
N ASN A 215 -23.24 0.61 0.11
CA ASN A 215 -24.03 -0.30 0.94
C ASN A 215 -23.56 -0.28 2.40
N LEU A 216 -22.24 -0.21 2.64
CA LEU A 216 -21.69 -0.06 4.00
C LEU A 216 -22.02 1.32 4.56
N VAL A 217 -21.94 2.38 3.76
CA VAL A 217 -22.32 3.74 4.16
C VAL A 217 -23.78 3.77 4.64
N CYS A 218 -24.73 3.31 3.83
CA CYS A 218 -26.15 3.23 4.21
C CYS A 218 -26.36 2.46 5.52
N ARG A 219 -25.70 1.30 5.67
CA ARG A 219 -25.80 0.49 6.89
C ARG A 219 -25.22 1.19 8.11
N LEU A 220 -24.13 1.96 7.95
CA LEU A 220 -23.53 2.74 9.04
C LEU A 220 -24.44 3.89 9.43
N LEU A 221 -24.99 4.63 8.45
CA LEU A 221 -25.93 5.73 8.68
C LEU A 221 -27.18 5.25 9.43
N ALA A 222 -27.67 4.05 9.11
CA ALA A 222 -28.80 3.44 9.81
C ALA A 222 -28.52 3.11 11.30
N LEU A 223 -27.25 3.06 11.73
CA LEU A 223 -26.86 2.88 13.13
C LEU A 223 -26.56 4.21 13.84
N HIS A 224 -26.66 5.35 13.15
CA HIS A 224 -26.45 6.66 13.76
C HIS A 224 -27.54 6.95 14.81
N SER A 225 -27.19 7.68 15.86
CA SER A 225 -28.11 8.12 16.92
C SER A 225 -29.33 8.92 16.43
N LYS A 226 -29.27 9.41 15.19
CA LYS A 226 -30.28 10.24 14.51
C LYS A 226 -30.73 9.66 13.16
N ALA A 227 -30.63 8.35 12.97
CA ALA A 227 -30.94 7.70 11.69
C ALA A 227 -32.36 8.00 11.17
N ASP A 228 -33.32 8.26 12.07
CA ASP A 228 -34.72 8.58 11.73
C ASP A 228 -34.95 10.04 11.33
N ASP A 229 -33.92 10.90 11.40
CA ASP A 229 -34.04 12.30 10.99
C ASP A 229 -34.17 12.43 9.47
N SER A 230 -34.99 13.38 9.03
CA SER A 230 -35.20 13.71 7.62
C SER A 230 -33.91 13.91 6.81
N ALA A 231 -32.86 14.48 7.42
CA ALA A 231 -31.56 14.67 6.78
C ALA A 231 -30.85 13.34 6.46
N PHE A 232 -30.88 12.38 7.39
CA PHE A 232 -30.29 11.05 7.20
C PHE A 232 -31.11 10.22 6.21
N ILE A 233 -32.44 10.28 6.28
CA ILE A 233 -33.31 9.60 5.32
C ILE A 233 -33.07 10.13 3.90
N THR A 234 -32.95 11.45 3.74
CA THR A 234 -32.66 12.07 2.44
C THR A 234 -31.28 11.66 1.93
N ALA A 235 -30.26 11.66 2.79
CA ALA A 235 -28.92 11.20 2.43
C ALA A 235 -28.91 9.72 2.00
N ASP A 236 -29.57 8.83 2.75
CA ASP A 236 -29.68 7.40 2.42
C ASP A 236 -30.37 7.20 1.06
N ASN A 237 -31.46 7.91 0.78
CA ASN A 237 -32.16 7.85 -0.50
C ASN A 237 -31.27 8.31 -1.68
N ILE A 238 -30.54 9.41 -1.52
CA ILE A 238 -29.65 9.91 -2.57
C ILE A 238 -28.50 8.94 -2.82
N ILE A 239 -27.89 8.39 -1.75
CA ILE A 239 -26.83 7.40 -1.84
C ILE A 239 -27.32 6.14 -2.58
N ARG A 240 -28.51 5.63 -2.27
CA ARG A 240 -29.09 4.44 -2.92
C ARG A 240 -29.42 4.62 -4.39
N THR A 241 -29.71 5.84 -4.80
CA THR A 241 -30.06 6.17 -6.19
C THR A 241 -28.84 6.52 -7.04
N MET A 242 -27.63 6.53 -6.46
CA MET A 242 -26.39 6.81 -7.19
C MET A 242 -26.22 5.83 -8.36
N PRO A 243 -26.09 6.32 -9.61
CA PRO A 243 -25.88 5.46 -10.77
C PRO A 243 -24.56 4.70 -10.66
N VAL A 244 -24.59 3.39 -10.90
CA VAL A 244 -23.40 2.54 -10.99
C VAL A 244 -23.26 2.03 -12.42
N TYR A 245 -22.10 2.27 -13.04
CA TYR A 245 -21.84 1.77 -14.37
C TYR A 245 -21.53 0.27 -14.34
N ASN A 246 -22.19 -0.48 -15.21
CA ASN A 246 -21.92 -1.90 -15.45
C ASN A 246 -21.86 -2.13 -16.96
N VAL A 247 -20.71 -2.60 -17.45
CA VAL A 247 -20.48 -2.93 -18.87
C VAL A 247 -21.51 -3.93 -19.39
N TYR A 248 -21.97 -4.86 -18.54
CA TYR A 248 -22.99 -5.87 -18.88
C TYR A 248 -24.41 -5.43 -18.52
N GLY A 249 -24.59 -4.20 -18.03
CA GLY A 249 -25.86 -3.68 -17.52
C GLY A 249 -26.83 -3.18 -18.60
N GLY A 250 -26.48 -3.31 -19.88
CA GLY A 250 -27.33 -2.94 -21.02
C GLY A 250 -27.39 -1.43 -21.33
N TYR A 251 -26.80 -0.57 -20.50
CA TYR A 251 -26.74 0.87 -20.73
C TYR A 251 -25.50 1.28 -21.53
N SER A 252 -25.67 2.25 -22.43
CA SER A 252 -24.53 2.89 -23.08
C SER A 252 -23.77 3.81 -22.10
N VAL A 253 -22.50 4.08 -22.38
CA VAL A 253 -21.70 5.04 -21.59
C VAL A 253 -22.37 6.42 -21.55
N ASN A 254 -22.97 6.87 -22.66
CA ASN A 254 -23.67 8.15 -22.73
C ASN A 254 -24.93 8.20 -21.85
N GLU A 255 -25.68 7.10 -21.79
CA GLU A 255 -26.85 7.00 -20.92
C GLU A 255 -26.44 7.05 -19.44
N PHE A 256 -25.38 6.33 -19.08
CA PHE A 256 -24.80 6.39 -17.74
C PHE A 256 -24.37 7.82 -17.37
N ILE A 257 -23.61 8.50 -18.23
CA ILE A 257 -23.16 9.88 -18.01
C ILE A 257 -24.36 10.81 -17.80
N THR A 258 -25.43 10.60 -18.56
CA THR A 258 -26.66 11.42 -18.44
C THR A 258 -27.31 11.20 -17.08
N ARG A 259 -27.51 9.96 -16.65
CA ARG A 259 -28.06 9.65 -15.32
C ARG A 259 -27.18 10.17 -14.19
N TRP A 260 -25.86 10.02 -14.32
CA TRP A 260 -24.88 10.54 -13.38
C TRP A 260 -25.01 12.05 -13.20
N LYS A 261 -25.06 12.81 -14.31
CA LYS A 261 -25.23 14.27 -14.26
C LYS A 261 -26.55 14.70 -13.62
N HIS A 262 -27.66 14.02 -13.93
CA HIS A 262 -28.96 14.31 -13.31
C HIS A 262 -28.90 14.06 -11.80
N TRP A 263 -28.35 12.92 -11.38
CA TRP A 263 -28.16 12.61 -9.97
C TRP A 263 -27.30 13.66 -9.26
N GLN A 264 -26.20 14.12 -9.88
CA GLN A 264 -25.37 15.19 -9.32
C GLN A 264 -26.12 16.52 -9.21
N MET A 265 -26.94 16.88 -10.21
CA MET A 265 -27.76 18.10 -10.13
C MET A 265 -28.78 18.03 -8.99
N ASP A 266 -29.44 16.89 -8.83
CA ASP A 266 -30.40 16.66 -7.74
C ASP A 266 -29.69 16.76 -6.38
N LEU A 267 -28.50 16.16 -6.25
CA LEU A 267 -27.67 16.25 -5.06
C LEU A 267 -27.29 17.71 -4.74
N CYS A 268 -26.79 18.47 -5.72
CA CYS A 268 -26.45 19.88 -5.54
C CYS A 268 -27.66 20.72 -5.10
N SER A 269 -28.83 20.49 -5.70
CA SER A 269 -30.07 21.17 -5.31
C SER A 269 -30.47 20.89 -3.85
N ASN A 270 -30.32 19.64 -3.39
CA ASN A 270 -30.56 19.27 -1.99
C ASN A 270 -29.55 19.92 -1.03
N LEU A 271 -28.29 20.06 -1.43
CA LEU A 271 -27.26 20.76 -0.66
C LEU A 271 -27.59 22.26 -0.53
N GLU A 272 -28.00 22.91 -1.61
CA GLU A 272 -28.37 24.33 -1.62
C GLU A 272 -29.64 24.62 -0.83
N SER A 273 -30.58 23.67 -0.82
CA SER A 273 -31.86 23.78 -0.11
C SER A 273 -31.75 23.55 1.41
N ASN A 274 -30.54 23.33 1.95
CA ASN A 274 -30.28 22.97 3.35
C ASN A 274 -31.06 21.71 3.81
N CYS A 275 -31.36 20.77 2.91
CA CYS A 275 -32.11 19.54 3.24
C CYS A 275 -31.37 18.61 4.22
N PHE A 276 -30.06 18.82 4.41
CA PHE A 276 -29.24 18.06 5.34
C PHE A 276 -29.05 18.75 6.69
N SER A 277 -29.71 19.90 6.91
CA SER A 277 -29.66 20.61 8.19
C SER A 277 -30.66 20.02 9.18
N PHE A 278 -30.19 19.68 10.39
CA PHE A 278 -31.08 19.16 11.44
C PHE A 278 -32.04 20.24 11.95
N ILE A 279 -33.34 19.92 12.00
CA ILE A 279 -34.34 20.66 12.77
C ILE A 279 -34.55 19.90 14.08
N ASP A 280 -34.28 20.53 15.23
CA ASP A 280 -34.59 19.93 16.52
C ASP A 280 -35.74 20.72 17.15
N ASP A 281 -36.88 20.07 17.34
CA ASP A 281 -38.06 20.63 18.02
C ASP A 281 -37.93 20.62 19.55
N ASN A 282 -36.86 20.06 20.11
CA ASN A 282 -36.66 20.04 21.56
C ASN A 282 -35.87 21.25 22.06
N LYS A 283 -36.62 22.24 22.55
CA LYS A 283 -36.12 23.25 23.49
C LYS A 283 -35.66 22.56 24.78
N GLU A 284 -34.49 22.96 25.26
CA GLU A 284 -33.91 22.70 26.60
C GLU A 284 -33.14 21.39 26.82
N LYS A 285 -31.82 21.42 26.61
CA LYS A 285 -30.76 21.40 27.65
C LYS A 285 -29.39 21.12 26.99
N ASP A 286 -28.34 21.79 27.48
CA ASP A 286 -26.94 21.77 27.00
C ASP A 286 -26.66 22.40 25.63
N SER A 287 -26.85 23.72 25.55
CA SER A 287 -26.70 24.55 24.35
C SER A 287 -25.30 24.50 23.69
N ASN A 288 -24.18 24.41 24.41
CA ASN A 288 -22.87 24.47 23.75
C ASN A 288 -22.36 23.14 23.17
N LYS A 289 -22.64 22.00 23.83
CA LYS A 289 -22.23 20.67 23.36
C LYS A 289 -23.13 20.18 22.22
N THR A 290 -24.43 20.45 22.31
CA THR A 290 -25.42 20.10 21.29
C THR A 290 -25.26 20.95 20.02
N ILE A 291 -24.92 22.24 20.14
CA ILE A 291 -24.62 23.10 18.96
C ILE A 291 -23.33 22.67 18.27
N ASN A 292 -22.27 22.31 19.00
CA ASN A 292 -21.03 21.81 18.39
C ASN A 292 -21.24 20.45 17.71
N ASN A 293 -21.93 19.51 18.36
CA ASN A 293 -22.26 18.22 17.75
C ASN A 293 -23.16 18.41 16.51
N LYS A 294 -24.12 19.35 16.53
CA LYS A 294 -24.93 19.70 15.36
C LYS A 294 -24.08 20.17 14.19
N LYS A 295 -23.21 21.17 14.39
CA LYS A 295 -22.33 21.69 13.33
C LYS A 295 -21.39 20.63 12.76
N ILE A 296 -20.95 19.69 13.59
CA ILE A 296 -20.08 18.58 13.17
C ILE A 296 -20.86 17.59 12.31
N ILE A 297 -22.08 17.20 12.70
CA ILE A 297 -22.90 16.26 11.94
C ILE A 297 -23.36 16.90 10.61
N ASP A 298 -23.84 18.15 10.64
CA ASP A 298 -24.20 18.91 9.43
C ASP A 298 -23.01 18.95 8.46
N ARG A 299 -21.82 19.34 8.97
CA ARG A 299 -20.59 19.39 8.16
C ARG A 299 -20.18 18.02 7.64
N ASN A 300 -20.31 16.96 8.43
CA ASN A 300 -19.89 15.62 8.02
C ASN A 300 -20.82 15.02 6.97
N LEU A 301 -22.14 15.19 7.11
CA LEU A 301 -23.12 14.80 6.08
C LEU A 301 -22.92 15.62 4.81
N GLU A 302 -22.76 16.93 4.93
CA GLU A 302 -22.50 17.79 3.77
C GLU A 302 -21.17 17.41 3.08
N THR A 303 -20.13 17.07 3.86
CA THR A 303 -18.85 16.60 3.32
C THR A 303 -18.98 15.23 2.65
N LEU A 304 -19.74 14.30 3.25
CA LEU A 304 -20.04 12.98 2.68
C LEU A 304 -20.72 13.12 1.32
N MET A 305 -21.69 14.03 1.24
CA MET A 305 -22.42 14.33 0.02
C MET A 305 -21.51 15.02 -1.03
N LYS A 306 -20.66 15.98 -0.62
CA LYS A 306 -19.72 16.67 -1.54
C LYS A 306 -18.59 15.80 -2.10
N VAL A 307 -18.27 14.69 -1.44
CA VAL A 307 -17.24 13.75 -1.87
C VAL A 307 -17.71 12.88 -3.06
N ARG A 308 -19.02 12.86 -3.34
CA ARG A 308 -19.62 12.09 -4.43
C ARG A 308 -19.97 12.97 -5.63
#